data_AF-A0A7W0H6R5-F1
#
_entry.id   AF-A0A7W0H6R5-F1
#
_cell.length_a   1.000
_cell.length_b   1.000
_cell.length_c   1.000
_cell.angle_alpha   90.00
_cell.angle_beta   90.00
_cell.angle_gamma   90.00
#
_symmetry.space_group_name_H-M   'P 1'
#
loop_
_entity.id
_entity.type
_entity.pdbx_description
1 polymer ?
#
loop_
_entity_poly.entity_id
_entity_poly.type
_entity_poly.pdbx_seq_one_letter_code
_entity_poly.pdbx_strand_id
1 'polypeptide(L)'
;MRLSTRIMLPALVASVAVLLVAATGAQAKLVELTGSSTVTPSDQATQFLANNGVAVAPTGKATAEGGAFVFPIAAGFGNTRNFNGLLAHKGGLKFSKGERSAVVQRFVAVRIRGAGAVLLAQIPGLRGGCGHLRQALHRFALKHPGAGKRARRVAADYPKATRHLLRAVANYCSGGRVIVLARLTNLAKESAYSGALLTADLKLSGQAAQLINKLAGARAVSAGAPLGTAESRVSVFD
;
A
#
# COMPACT_ATOMS: atom_id res chain seq x y z
N MET A 1 -22.11 53.08 48.20
CA MET A 1 -23.33 53.53 47.47
C MET A 1 -23.35 52.79 46.15
N ARG A 2 -24.14 51.71 46.00
CA ARG A 2 -25.46 51.68 45.31
C ARG A 2 -25.55 52.62 44.10
N LEU A 3 -25.66 52.07 42.89
CA LEU A 3 -26.95 51.91 42.20
C LEU A 3 -26.84 50.96 40.98
N SER A 4 -27.84 50.09 40.86
CA SER A 4 -28.11 49.20 39.74
C SER A 4 -28.63 49.94 38.51
N THR A 5 -28.39 49.39 37.31
CA THR A 5 -29.39 49.44 36.23
C THR A 5 -29.44 48.11 35.48
N ARG A 6 -30.56 47.40 35.66
CA ARG A 6 -31.00 46.28 34.82
C ARG A 6 -31.67 46.85 33.58
N ILE A 7 -31.41 46.32 32.39
CA ILE A 7 -32.35 46.34 31.26
C ILE A 7 -32.39 44.95 30.63
N MET A 8 -33.62 44.52 30.35
CA MET A 8 -34.06 43.19 29.93
C MET A 8 -34.07 43.01 28.39
N LEU A 9 -34.03 41.73 28.01
CA LEU A 9 -34.34 41.00 26.75
C LEU A 9 -35.35 41.64 25.75
N PRO A 10 -35.28 41.33 24.42
CA PRO A 10 -35.92 40.10 23.90
C PRO A 10 -35.23 39.38 22.71
N ALA A 11 -35.76 38.18 22.47
CA ALA A 11 -35.35 37.11 21.59
C ALA A 11 -35.36 37.40 20.08
N LEU A 12 -34.53 36.67 19.31
CA LEU A 12 -35.00 36.06 18.07
C LEU A 12 -34.37 34.68 17.85
N VAL A 13 -35.24 33.70 17.74
CA VAL A 13 -34.99 32.28 17.43
C VAL A 13 -34.55 32.19 15.97
N ALA A 14 -33.27 31.92 15.72
CA ALA A 14 -32.82 31.46 14.41
C ALA A 14 -32.89 29.93 14.40
N SER A 15 -33.99 29.43 13.86
CA SER A 15 -34.25 28.02 13.58
C SER A 15 -33.07 27.41 12.81
N VAL A 16 -32.18 26.70 13.50
CA VAL A 16 -31.21 25.83 12.86
C VAL A 16 -31.99 24.68 12.26
N ALA A 17 -32.30 24.79 10.97
CA ALA A 17 -32.80 23.69 10.18
C ALA A 17 -31.76 22.57 10.23
N VAL A 18 -32.01 21.57 11.07
CA VAL A 18 -31.30 20.30 11.05
C VAL A 18 -31.65 19.67 9.71
N LEU A 19 -30.81 19.91 8.70
CA LEU A 19 -30.75 19.08 7.52
C LEU A 19 -30.32 17.69 7.99
N LEU A 20 -31.31 16.85 8.28
CA LEU A 20 -31.20 15.40 8.22
C LEU A 20 -30.82 15.06 6.78
N VAL A 21 -29.53 15.17 6.47
CA VAL A 21 -28.95 14.46 5.35
C VAL A 21 -29.13 13.00 5.71
N ALA A 22 -30.16 12.39 5.13
CA ALA A 22 -30.28 10.96 5.06
C ALA A 22 -28.98 10.47 4.44
N ALA A 23 -28.07 10.01 5.29
CA ALA A 23 -26.88 9.29 4.90
C ALA A 23 -27.39 8.00 4.29
N THR A 24 -27.76 8.05 3.01
CA THR A 24 -27.94 6.86 2.19
C THR A 24 -26.67 6.07 2.40
N GLY A 25 -26.81 4.90 2.99
CA GLY A 25 -25.68 4.07 3.38
C GLY A 25 -24.89 3.78 2.12
N ALA A 26 -23.84 4.57 1.89
CA ALA A 26 -22.99 4.47 0.72
C ALA A 26 -22.45 3.06 0.71
N GLN A 27 -23.06 2.21 -0.13
CA GLN A 27 -22.54 0.89 -0.38
C GLN A 27 -21.13 1.11 -0.86
N ALA A 28 -20.18 0.44 -0.21
CA ALA A 28 -18.79 0.74 -0.40
C ALA A 28 -18.38 0.35 -1.84
N LYS A 29 -18.47 1.34 -2.74
CA LYS A 29 -18.14 1.24 -4.16
C LYS A 29 -16.68 0.82 -4.23
N LEU A 30 -16.41 -0.23 -5.02
CA LEU A 30 -15.05 -0.53 -5.39
C LEU A 30 -14.67 0.44 -6.48
N VAL A 31 -13.57 1.15 -6.27
CA VAL A 31 -13.10 2.18 -7.19
C VAL A 31 -11.76 1.76 -7.75
N GLU A 32 -11.57 2.01 -9.05
CA GLU A 32 -10.27 1.94 -9.69
C GLU A 32 -9.36 3.08 -9.16
N LEU A 33 -8.15 2.71 -8.77
CA LEU A 33 -7.18 3.64 -8.18
C LEU A 33 -6.01 3.84 -9.15
N THR A 34 -5.72 5.11 -9.45
CA THR A 34 -4.57 5.54 -10.25
C THR A 34 -3.73 6.55 -9.48
N GLY A 35 -2.51 6.84 -9.95
CA GLY A 35 -1.61 7.81 -9.31
C GLY A 35 -0.19 7.28 -9.14
N SER A 36 0.48 7.67 -8.06
CA SER A 36 1.84 7.25 -7.74
C SER A 36 2.00 7.00 -6.24
N SER A 37 3.00 6.19 -5.92
CA SER A 37 3.44 5.93 -4.56
C SER A 37 4.89 6.35 -4.37
N THR A 38 5.17 7.12 -3.34
CA THR A 38 6.51 7.52 -2.92
C THR A 38 6.94 6.65 -1.74
N VAL A 39 8.16 6.13 -1.78
CA VAL A 39 8.78 5.41 -0.66
C VAL A 39 10.01 6.17 -0.22
N THR A 40 10.02 6.60 1.02
CA THR A 40 11.15 7.28 1.65
C THR A 40 11.87 6.29 2.55
N PRO A 41 13.11 5.89 2.24
CA PRO A 41 13.89 5.00 3.09
C PRO A 41 14.10 5.60 4.49
N SER A 42 14.13 4.74 5.52
CA SER A 42 14.53 5.17 6.86
C SER A 42 16.02 5.47 6.92
N ASP A 43 16.46 6.33 7.85
CA ASP A 43 17.89 6.58 8.08
C ASP A 43 18.63 5.28 8.39
N GLN A 44 18.02 4.39 9.18
CA GLN A 44 18.59 3.08 9.48
C GLN A 44 18.80 2.23 8.23
N ALA A 45 17.83 2.22 7.30
CA ALA A 45 17.96 1.48 6.04
C ALA A 45 19.05 2.10 5.15
N THR A 46 19.08 3.43 5.04
CA THR A 46 20.08 4.17 4.26
C THR A 46 21.49 3.94 4.80
N GLN A 47 21.69 4.08 6.12
CA GLN A 47 22.97 3.81 6.78
C GLN A 47 23.39 2.35 6.62
N PHE A 48 22.45 1.40 6.77
CA PHE A 48 22.71 -0.01 6.55
C PHE A 48 23.24 -0.27 5.14
N LEU A 49 22.58 0.27 4.11
CA LEU A 49 22.98 0.11 2.71
C LEU A 49 24.34 0.75 2.46
N ALA A 50 24.57 1.98 2.95
CA ALA A 50 25.82 2.69 2.83
C ALA A 50 26.99 1.94 3.48
N ASN A 51 26.84 1.51 4.74
CA ASN A 51 27.87 0.76 5.48
C ASN A 51 28.22 -0.58 4.82
N ASN A 52 27.31 -1.14 4.03
CA ASN A 52 27.53 -2.38 3.30
C ASN A 52 27.96 -2.17 1.84
N GLY A 53 28.17 -0.93 1.40
CA GLY A 53 28.54 -0.59 0.02
C GLY A 53 27.48 -0.99 -1.00
N VAL A 54 26.21 -0.93 -0.62
CA VAL A 54 25.08 -1.29 -1.48
C VAL A 54 24.46 -0.01 -2.05
N ALA A 55 24.61 0.17 -3.36
CA ALA A 55 23.91 1.22 -4.10
C ALA A 55 22.49 0.78 -4.46
N VAL A 56 21.52 1.70 -4.39
CA VAL A 56 20.14 1.46 -4.79
C VAL A 56 19.76 2.44 -5.89
N ALA A 57 19.26 1.92 -7.01
CA ALA A 57 18.81 2.72 -8.14
C ALA A 57 17.41 2.30 -8.58
N PRO A 58 16.55 3.23 -9.04
CA PRO A 58 15.28 2.87 -9.64
C PRO A 58 15.46 2.10 -10.95
N THR A 59 14.48 1.28 -11.31
CA THR A 59 14.45 0.54 -12.58
C THR A 59 13.05 0.56 -13.19
N GLY A 60 12.98 0.46 -14.52
CA GLY A 60 11.76 0.53 -15.29
C GLY A 60 11.15 1.93 -15.24
N LYS A 61 9.90 2.04 -14.80
CA LYS A 61 9.20 3.33 -14.66
C LYS A 61 9.29 3.96 -13.26
N ALA A 62 10.08 3.36 -12.37
CA ALA A 62 10.36 3.99 -11.08
C ALA A 62 11.32 5.17 -11.30
N THR A 63 11.20 6.20 -10.48
CA THR A 63 12.13 7.33 -10.45
C THR A 63 12.65 7.55 -9.03
N ALA A 64 13.70 8.35 -8.88
CA ALA A 64 14.23 8.76 -7.59
C ALA A 64 14.27 10.30 -7.53
N GLU A 65 13.74 10.86 -6.45
CA GLU A 65 13.64 12.31 -6.25
C GLU A 65 13.78 12.61 -4.76
N GLY A 66 14.70 13.52 -4.39
CA GLY A 66 14.89 13.93 -2.99
C GLY A 66 15.23 12.79 -2.02
N GLY A 67 15.89 11.72 -2.49
CA GLY A 67 16.18 10.52 -1.68
C GLY A 67 15.01 9.55 -1.50
N ALA A 68 13.85 9.85 -2.08
CA ALA A 68 12.70 8.98 -2.13
C ALA A 68 12.57 8.30 -3.51
N PHE A 69 11.88 7.17 -3.55
CA PHE A 69 11.59 6.43 -4.78
C PHE A 69 10.12 6.57 -5.14
N VAL A 70 9.83 6.98 -6.37
CA VAL A 70 8.47 7.16 -6.87
C VAL A 70 8.10 6.03 -7.82
N PHE A 71 6.96 5.40 -7.57
CA PHE A 71 6.45 4.26 -8.31
C PHE A 71 5.07 4.58 -8.90
N PRO A 72 4.92 4.63 -10.23
CA PRO A 72 3.61 4.80 -10.85
C PRO A 72 2.69 3.63 -10.53
N ILE A 73 1.44 3.93 -10.16
CA ILE A 73 0.41 2.90 -9.95
C ILE A 73 0.00 2.37 -11.32
N ALA A 74 0.16 1.05 -11.49
CA ALA A 74 -0.19 0.34 -12.70
C ALA A 74 -1.70 0.06 -12.78
N ALA A 75 -2.26 -0.33 -11.65
CA ALA A 75 -3.66 -0.64 -11.44
C ALA A 75 -3.90 -0.71 -9.93
N GLY A 76 -5.09 -0.38 -9.50
CA GLY A 76 -5.47 -0.54 -8.11
C GLY A 76 -6.97 -0.63 -7.95
N PHE A 77 -7.40 -1.25 -6.88
CA PHE A 77 -8.79 -1.20 -6.46
C PHE A 77 -8.85 -1.16 -4.94
N GLY A 78 -9.79 -0.40 -4.43
CA GLY A 78 -9.98 -0.25 -3.00
C GLY A 78 -11.43 -0.01 -2.65
N ASN A 79 -11.79 -0.49 -1.46
CA ASN A 79 -13.01 -0.08 -0.80
C ASN A 79 -12.78 1.28 -0.12
N THR A 80 -13.49 2.31 -0.52
CA THR A 80 -13.30 3.69 -0.02
C THR A 80 -13.62 3.87 1.46
N ARG A 81 -14.33 2.93 2.09
CA ARG A 81 -14.67 2.99 3.52
C ARG A 81 -13.58 2.39 4.41
N ASN A 82 -12.98 1.28 4.00
CA ASN A 82 -12.05 0.53 4.85
C ASN A 82 -10.68 0.23 4.23
N PHE A 83 -10.45 0.69 3.00
CA PHE A 83 -9.20 0.57 2.24
C PHE A 83 -8.72 -0.86 2.05
N ASN A 84 -9.62 -1.83 2.19
CA ASN A 84 -9.35 -3.17 1.71
C ASN A 84 -9.19 -3.11 0.21
N GLY A 85 -8.06 -3.58 -0.26
CA GLY A 85 -7.69 -3.33 -1.64
C GLY A 85 -6.29 -3.77 -1.96
N LEU A 86 -5.91 -3.47 -3.19
CA LEU A 86 -4.64 -3.81 -3.76
C LEU A 86 -4.19 -2.66 -4.66
N LEU A 87 -2.90 -2.32 -4.56
CA LEU A 87 -2.23 -1.38 -5.44
C LEU A 87 -1.04 -2.08 -6.09
N ALA A 88 -1.08 -2.21 -7.42
CA ALA A 88 0.01 -2.73 -8.21
C ALA A 88 0.80 -1.56 -8.81
N HIS A 89 2.12 -1.65 -8.78
CA HIS A 89 3.01 -0.57 -9.20
C HIS A 89 3.87 -0.98 -10.40
N LYS A 90 4.28 0.01 -11.19
CA LYS A 90 5.26 -0.12 -12.26
C LYS A 90 6.67 0.16 -11.73
N GLY A 91 7.67 -0.48 -12.34
CA GLY A 91 9.08 -0.30 -11.99
C GLY A 91 9.57 -1.21 -10.87
N GLY A 92 10.74 -0.88 -10.35
CA GLY A 92 11.45 -1.63 -9.33
C GLY A 92 12.65 -0.86 -8.78
N LEU A 93 13.44 -1.55 -7.94
CA LEU A 93 14.72 -1.10 -7.42
C LEU A 93 15.80 -2.13 -7.76
N LYS A 94 16.96 -1.65 -8.21
CA LYS A 94 18.18 -2.44 -8.39
C LYS A 94 19.12 -2.14 -7.23
N PHE A 95 19.52 -3.19 -6.53
CA PHE A 95 20.53 -3.17 -5.48
C PHE A 95 21.84 -3.66 -6.09
N SER A 96 22.94 -2.92 -5.94
CA SER A 96 24.24 -3.29 -6.53
C SER A 96 25.36 -3.17 -5.49
N LYS A 97 26.30 -4.13 -5.49
CA LYS A 97 27.49 -4.17 -4.64
C LYS A 97 28.64 -4.76 -5.45
N GLY A 98 29.59 -3.92 -5.86
CA GLY A 98 30.60 -4.29 -6.85
C GLY A 98 29.95 -4.83 -8.12
N GLU A 99 30.36 -6.01 -8.56
CA GLU A 99 29.82 -6.68 -9.75
C GLU A 99 28.47 -7.39 -9.51
N ARG A 100 28.06 -7.54 -8.24
CA ARG A 100 26.82 -8.24 -7.89
C ARG A 100 25.65 -7.28 -7.94
N SER A 101 24.54 -7.71 -8.53
CA SER A 101 23.29 -6.96 -8.47
C SER A 101 22.06 -7.83 -8.32
N ALA A 102 21.03 -7.27 -7.69
CA ALA A 102 19.73 -7.89 -7.52
C ALA A 102 18.63 -6.86 -7.84
N VAL A 103 17.65 -7.27 -8.62
CA VAL A 103 16.49 -6.44 -8.96
C VAL A 103 15.29 -6.91 -8.14
N VAL A 104 14.58 -5.95 -7.55
CA VAL A 104 13.31 -6.15 -6.86
C VAL A 104 12.28 -5.30 -7.59
N GLN A 105 11.28 -5.89 -8.19
CA GLN A 105 10.35 -5.19 -9.08
C GLN A 105 8.91 -5.64 -8.90
N ARG A 106 7.99 -4.95 -9.59
CA ARG A 106 6.55 -5.20 -9.56
C ARG A 106 6.05 -5.15 -8.11
N PHE A 107 5.99 -3.98 -7.50
CA PHE A 107 5.50 -3.89 -6.12
C PHE A 107 3.98 -4.02 -6.07
N VAL A 108 3.46 -4.83 -5.15
CA VAL A 108 2.02 -4.98 -4.91
C VAL A 108 1.72 -4.79 -3.44
N ALA A 109 1.07 -3.69 -3.09
CA ALA A 109 0.57 -3.46 -1.75
C ALA A 109 -0.81 -4.10 -1.63
N VAL A 110 -1.05 -4.87 -0.56
CA VAL A 110 -2.34 -5.53 -0.30
C VAL A 110 -2.76 -5.20 1.12
N ARG A 111 -4.00 -4.72 1.30
CA ARG A 111 -4.61 -4.49 2.61
C ARG A 111 -5.86 -5.33 2.77
N ILE A 112 -5.91 -6.01 3.90
CA ILE A 112 -7.00 -6.87 4.33
C ILE A 112 -7.44 -6.51 5.75
N ARG A 113 -8.72 -6.15 5.92
CA ARG A 113 -9.32 -5.97 7.25
C ARG A 113 -9.18 -7.26 8.06
N GLY A 114 -8.55 -7.15 9.23
CA GLY A 114 -8.36 -8.26 10.17
C GLY A 114 -7.14 -9.14 9.88
N ALA A 115 -6.51 -9.05 8.69
CA ALA A 115 -5.28 -9.79 8.38
C ALA A 115 -4.05 -8.88 8.20
N GLY A 116 -4.24 -7.56 8.22
CA GLY A 116 -3.17 -6.57 8.12
C GLY A 116 -2.90 -6.13 6.69
N ALA A 117 -1.74 -5.52 6.48
CA ALA A 117 -1.33 -5.01 5.18
C ALA A 117 0.13 -5.36 4.91
N VAL A 118 0.42 -5.71 3.65
CA VAL A 118 1.73 -6.21 3.22
C VAL A 118 2.11 -5.62 1.88
N LEU A 119 3.43 -5.48 1.67
CA LEU A 119 4.04 -5.16 0.40
C LEU A 119 4.70 -6.42 -0.15
N LEU A 120 4.28 -6.81 -1.35
CA LEU A 120 4.85 -7.92 -2.11
C LEU A 120 5.81 -7.38 -3.16
N ALA A 121 6.84 -8.16 -3.47
CA ALA A 121 7.76 -7.87 -4.55
C ALA A 121 8.17 -9.14 -5.30
N GLN A 122 8.54 -8.97 -6.57
CA GLN A 122 9.11 -10.00 -7.42
C GLN A 122 10.63 -9.80 -7.53
N ILE A 123 11.39 -10.89 -7.42
CA ILE A 123 12.82 -10.94 -7.66
C ILE A 123 13.07 -11.78 -8.92
N PRO A 124 13.46 -11.14 -10.04
CA PRO A 124 13.75 -11.85 -11.29
C PRO A 124 14.90 -12.83 -11.15
N GLY A 125 14.91 -13.87 -12.00
CA GLY A 125 15.98 -14.89 -12.03
C GLY A 125 15.92 -15.91 -10.89
N LEU A 126 15.17 -15.65 -9.81
CA LEU A 126 14.87 -16.64 -8.78
C LEU A 126 13.56 -17.36 -9.10
N ARG A 127 13.50 -18.68 -8.91
CA ARG A 127 12.26 -19.46 -9.06
C ARG A 127 11.56 -19.63 -7.71
N GLY A 128 10.25 -19.84 -7.72
CA GLY A 128 9.44 -20.18 -6.54
C GLY A 128 8.63 -19.03 -5.94
N GLY A 129 8.04 -19.22 -4.77
CA GLY A 129 7.29 -18.17 -4.05
C GLY A 129 5.87 -17.88 -4.58
N CYS A 130 5.52 -18.31 -5.79
CA CYS A 130 4.14 -18.15 -6.30
C CYS A 130 3.11 -19.07 -5.68
N GLY A 131 3.53 -20.24 -5.19
CA GLY A 131 2.71 -21.03 -4.26
C GLY A 131 2.33 -20.18 -3.04
N HIS A 132 3.27 -19.43 -2.46
CA HIS A 132 2.99 -18.55 -1.33
C HIS A 132 2.18 -17.31 -1.70
N LEU A 133 2.40 -16.67 -2.85
CA LEU A 133 1.55 -15.57 -3.30
C LEU A 133 0.12 -16.05 -3.54
N ARG A 134 -0.04 -17.12 -4.32
CA ARG A 134 -1.34 -17.71 -4.61
C ARG A 134 -2.00 -18.19 -3.34
N GLN A 135 -1.26 -18.83 -2.42
CA GLN A 135 -1.77 -19.26 -1.14
C GLN A 135 -2.00 -18.10 -0.16
N ALA A 136 -1.29 -16.97 -0.25
CA ALA A 136 -1.54 -15.77 0.54
C ALA A 136 -2.80 -15.06 0.04
N LEU A 137 -2.95 -14.90 -1.28
CA LEU A 137 -4.17 -14.41 -1.92
C LEU A 137 -5.35 -15.36 -1.69
N HIS A 138 -5.11 -16.68 -1.72
CA HIS A 138 -6.12 -17.70 -1.49
C HIS A 138 -6.48 -17.81 -0.01
N ARG A 139 -5.52 -17.78 0.93
CA ARG A 139 -5.80 -17.70 2.37
C ARG A 139 -6.49 -16.39 2.72
N PHE A 140 -6.13 -15.30 2.05
CA PHE A 140 -6.88 -14.05 2.14
C PHE A 140 -8.33 -14.26 1.68
N ALA A 141 -8.55 -14.90 0.52
CA ALA A 141 -9.89 -15.21 0.03
C ALA A 141 -10.66 -16.22 0.91
N LEU A 142 -9.97 -17.19 1.53
CA LEU A 142 -10.55 -18.28 2.33
C LEU A 142 -10.83 -17.89 3.79
N LYS A 143 -9.91 -17.19 4.47
CA LYS A 143 -10.13 -16.69 5.85
C LYS A 143 -11.22 -15.61 5.91
N HIS A 144 -11.66 -15.13 4.75
CA HIS A 144 -12.78 -14.23 4.63
C HIS A 144 -13.75 -14.81 3.58
N PRO A 145 -14.61 -15.79 3.92
CA PRO A 145 -15.57 -16.37 2.96
C PRO A 145 -16.55 -15.31 2.41
N GLY A 146 -16.79 -14.25 3.18
CA GLY A 146 -17.50 -13.05 2.73
C GLY A 146 -16.71 -12.17 1.75
N ALA A 147 -15.37 -12.22 1.75
CA ALA A 147 -14.49 -11.65 0.73
C ALA A 147 -14.32 -12.59 -0.46
N GLY A 148 -14.45 -13.91 -0.32
CA GLY A 148 -14.55 -14.83 -1.47
C GLY A 148 -15.85 -14.65 -2.26
N LYS A 149 -16.99 -14.55 -1.57
CA LYS A 149 -18.28 -14.17 -2.17
C LYS A 149 -18.27 -12.74 -2.70
N ARG A 150 -17.65 -11.79 -1.97
CA ARG A 150 -17.46 -10.41 -2.47
C ARG A 150 -16.39 -10.29 -3.55
N ALA A 151 -15.40 -11.16 -3.64
CA ALA A 151 -14.42 -11.17 -4.72
C ALA A 151 -15.04 -11.79 -5.97
N ARG A 152 -15.92 -12.78 -5.84
CA ARG A 152 -16.76 -13.26 -6.94
C ARG A 152 -17.79 -12.21 -7.37
N ARG A 153 -18.42 -11.49 -6.44
CA ARG A 153 -19.29 -10.32 -6.77
C ARG A 153 -18.49 -9.19 -7.37
N VAL A 154 -17.38 -8.76 -6.78
CA VAL A 154 -16.44 -7.78 -7.37
C VAL A 154 -15.92 -8.24 -8.72
N ALA A 155 -15.67 -9.54 -8.92
CA ALA A 155 -15.31 -10.09 -10.23
C ALA A 155 -16.47 -10.02 -11.24
N ALA A 156 -17.71 -10.13 -10.76
CA ALA A 156 -18.92 -10.01 -11.58
C ALA A 156 -19.28 -8.53 -11.86
N ASP A 157 -19.18 -7.67 -10.85
CA ASP A 157 -19.48 -6.24 -10.84
C ASP A 157 -18.37 -5.45 -11.57
N TYR A 158 -17.11 -5.93 -11.49
CA TYR A 158 -15.93 -5.32 -12.10
C TYR A 158 -15.07 -6.37 -12.85
N PRO A 159 -15.60 -6.97 -13.94
CA PRO A 159 -14.97 -8.08 -14.63
C PRO A 159 -13.72 -7.69 -15.42
N LYS A 160 -13.58 -6.41 -15.79
CA LYS A 160 -12.37 -5.88 -16.45
C LYS A 160 -11.24 -5.69 -15.43
N ALA A 161 -11.50 -4.95 -14.34
CA ALA A 161 -10.52 -4.71 -13.28
C ALA A 161 -10.03 -6.02 -12.64
N THR A 162 -10.94 -6.97 -12.41
CA THR A 162 -10.57 -8.28 -11.87
C THR A 162 -9.77 -9.12 -12.86
N ARG A 163 -10.07 -9.10 -14.16
CA ARG A 163 -9.22 -9.75 -15.17
C ARG A 163 -7.85 -9.10 -15.28
N HIS A 164 -7.75 -7.77 -15.22
CA HIS A 164 -6.47 -7.08 -15.21
C HIS A 164 -5.66 -7.44 -13.98
N LEU A 165 -6.30 -7.54 -12.82
CA LEU A 165 -5.64 -8.00 -11.60
C LEU A 165 -5.18 -9.44 -11.70
N LEU A 166 -6.06 -10.36 -12.09
CA LEU A 166 -5.73 -11.79 -12.18
C LEU A 166 -4.65 -12.03 -13.23
N ARG A 167 -4.66 -11.31 -14.36
CA ARG A 167 -3.56 -11.31 -15.33
C ARG A 167 -2.32 -10.68 -14.74
N ALA A 168 -2.42 -9.56 -14.01
CA ALA A 168 -1.28 -8.92 -13.36
C ALA A 168 -0.63 -9.87 -12.35
N VAL A 169 -1.41 -10.58 -11.54
CA VAL A 169 -0.99 -11.61 -10.57
C VAL A 169 -0.47 -12.87 -11.25
N ALA A 170 -1.07 -13.32 -12.35
CA ALA A 170 -0.58 -14.46 -13.12
C ALA A 170 0.78 -14.13 -13.79
N ASN A 171 0.88 -12.97 -14.42
CA ASN A 171 2.12 -12.43 -14.99
C ASN A 171 3.15 -12.09 -13.89
N TYR A 172 2.69 -11.82 -12.68
CA TYR A 172 3.54 -11.65 -11.50
C TYR A 172 4.30 -12.93 -11.17
N CYS A 173 3.78 -14.08 -11.60
CA CYS A 173 4.33 -15.39 -11.26
C CYS A 173 5.22 -16.02 -12.32
N SER A 174 5.20 -15.51 -13.55
CA SER A 174 6.01 -16.05 -14.64
C SER A 174 7.45 -15.53 -14.65
N GLY A 175 7.72 -14.39 -14.00
CA GLY A 175 9.00 -13.66 -14.15
C GLY A 175 10.01 -13.79 -13.00
N GLY A 176 9.71 -14.50 -11.92
CA GLY A 176 10.62 -14.59 -10.79
C GLY A 176 9.99 -15.04 -9.47
N ARG A 177 10.76 -14.92 -8.38
CA ARG A 177 10.34 -15.33 -7.04
C ARG A 177 9.56 -14.21 -6.38
N VAL A 178 8.39 -14.55 -5.85
CA VAL A 178 7.59 -13.61 -5.06
C VAL A 178 7.92 -13.74 -3.59
N ILE A 179 8.11 -12.61 -2.93
CA ILE A 179 8.29 -12.53 -1.47
C ILE A 179 7.35 -11.48 -0.87
N VAL A 180 7.02 -11.67 0.40
CA VAL A 180 6.56 -10.55 1.23
C VAL A 180 7.80 -9.71 1.51
N LEU A 181 7.85 -8.50 0.99
CA LEU A 181 8.98 -7.59 1.20
C LEU A 181 8.84 -6.90 2.56
N ALA A 182 7.68 -6.31 2.82
CA ALA A 182 7.42 -5.55 4.02
C ALA A 182 6.02 -5.79 4.58
N ARG A 183 5.87 -5.56 5.88
CA ARG A 183 4.57 -5.32 6.52
C ARG A 183 4.32 -3.82 6.53
N LEU A 184 3.08 -3.45 6.27
CA LEU A 184 2.62 -2.07 6.31
C LEU A 184 1.96 -1.84 7.67
N THR A 185 2.50 -0.91 8.45
CA THR A 185 2.00 -0.54 9.78
C THR A 185 1.61 0.94 9.82
N ASN A 186 0.96 1.39 10.89
CA ASN A 186 0.56 2.79 11.08
C ASN A 186 -0.16 3.38 9.86
N LEU A 187 -1.09 2.58 9.31
CA LEU A 187 -1.83 2.92 8.11
C LEU A 187 -2.74 4.12 8.40
N ALA A 188 -2.49 5.26 7.76
CA ALA A 188 -3.35 6.43 7.85
C ALA A 188 -3.90 6.83 6.48
N LYS A 189 -4.93 7.68 6.53
CA LYS A 189 -5.59 8.22 5.36
C LYS A 189 -5.97 9.67 5.61
N GLU A 190 -5.68 10.48 4.61
CA GLU A 190 -6.27 11.79 4.45
C GLU A 190 -7.10 11.82 3.16
N SER A 191 -8.35 12.26 3.26
CA SER A 191 -9.25 12.38 2.11
C SER A 191 -9.09 13.77 1.50
N ALA A 192 -8.93 13.83 0.18
CA ALA A 192 -8.87 15.06 -0.59
C ALA A 192 -10.04 15.12 -1.59
N TYR A 193 -10.32 16.31 -2.13
CA TYR A 193 -11.48 16.53 -3.00
C TYR A 193 -11.50 15.63 -4.25
N SER A 194 -10.32 15.24 -4.76
CA SER A 194 -10.15 14.42 -5.97
C SER A 194 -9.52 13.04 -5.72
N GLY A 195 -9.37 12.63 -4.45
CA GLY A 195 -8.66 11.40 -4.14
C GLY A 195 -8.40 11.15 -2.65
N ALA A 196 -7.38 10.35 -2.37
CA ALA A 196 -6.91 10.12 -1.02
C ALA A 196 -5.38 10.05 -0.98
N LEU A 197 -4.80 10.57 0.10
CA LEU A 197 -3.43 10.28 0.49
C LEU A 197 -3.45 9.12 1.47
N LEU A 198 -2.79 8.02 1.10
CA LEU A 198 -2.62 6.85 1.95
C LEU A 198 -1.18 6.84 2.46
N THR A 199 -0.99 6.67 3.76
CA THR A 199 0.36 6.58 4.35
C THR A 199 0.54 5.29 5.13
N ALA A 200 1.77 4.80 5.18
CA ALA A 200 2.13 3.59 5.92
C ALA A 200 3.62 3.58 6.28
N ASP A 201 3.94 2.98 7.43
CA ASP A 201 5.30 2.58 7.74
C ASP A 201 5.63 1.23 7.13
N LEU A 202 6.85 1.09 6.62
CA LEU A 202 7.37 -0.13 6.05
C LEU A 202 8.26 -0.84 7.08
N LYS A 203 7.86 -2.06 7.47
CA LYS A 203 8.64 -2.92 8.36
C LYS A 203 9.12 -4.15 7.59
N LEU A 204 10.43 -4.40 7.60
CA LEU A 204 11.05 -5.51 6.86
C LEU A 204 10.41 -6.85 7.25
N SER A 205 10.04 -7.67 6.26
CA SER A 205 9.51 -8.99 6.56
C SER A 205 10.63 -9.96 6.95
N GLY A 206 10.28 -11.07 7.62
CA GLY A 206 11.25 -12.15 7.89
C GLY A 206 11.80 -12.80 6.62
N GLN A 207 11.00 -12.92 5.55
CA GLN A 207 11.46 -13.47 4.27
C GLN A 207 12.50 -12.55 3.60
N ALA A 208 12.24 -11.24 3.64
CA ALA A 208 13.15 -10.25 3.09
C ALA A 208 14.44 -10.15 3.92
N ALA A 209 14.35 -10.15 5.25
CA ALA A 209 15.51 -10.17 6.14
C ALA A 209 16.40 -11.41 5.90
N GLN A 210 15.81 -12.60 5.74
CA GLN A 210 16.56 -13.82 5.42
C GLN A 210 17.28 -13.72 4.07
N LEU A 211 16.63 -13.15 3.05
CA LEU A 211 17.24 -12.95 1.75
C LEU A 211 18.43 -11.98 1.82
N ILE A 212 18.25 -10.84 2.49
CA ILE A 212 19.28 -9.82 2.67
C ILE A 212 20.47 -10.42 3.42
N ASN A 213 20.22 -11.12 4.53
CA ASN A 213 21.29 -11.76 5.31
C ASN A 213 22.03 -12.83 4.49
N LYS A 214 21.32 -13.60 3.66
CA LYS A 214 21.95 -14.57 2.76
C LYS A 214 22.85 -13.89 1.71
N LEU A 215 22.41 -12.76 1.16
CA LEU A 215 23.20 -11.98 0.20
C LEU A 215 24.40 -11.29 0.86
N ALA A 216 24.23 -10.83 2.10
CA ALA A 216 25.28 -10.18 2.87
C ALA A 216 26.32 -11.18 3.42
N GLY A 217 25.98 -12.46 3.51
CA GLY A 217 26.83 -13.47 4.16
C GLY A 217 26.88 -13.35 5.68
N ALA A 218 26.02 -12.50 6.28
CA ALA A 218 25.99 -12.22 7.71
C ALA A 218 24.56 -11.90 8.17
N ARG A 219 24.29 -12.05 9.48
CA ARG A 219 23.02 -11.61 10.11
C ARG A 219 23.03 -10.10 10.33
N ALA A 220 22.79 -9.37 9.26
CA ALA A 220 22.94 -7.92 9.21
C ALA A 220 21.61 -7.18 9.50
N VAL A 221 20.47 -7.82 9.23
CA VAL A 221 19.12 -7.27 9.50
C VAL A 221 18.18 -8.29 10.13
N SER A 222 17.18 -7.80 10.86
CA SER A 222 16.13 -8.60 11.49
C SER A 222 14.75 -8.28 10.93
N ALA A 223 13.81 -9.22 11.08
CA ALA A 223 12.40 -8.96 10.78
C ALA A 223 11.88 -7.82 11.67
N GLY A 224 11.09 -6.91 11.10
CA GLY A 224 10.57 -5.74 11.82
C GLY A 224 11.49 -4.51 11.76
N ALA A 225 12.70 -4.63 11.21
CA ALA A 225 13.56 -3.46 10.97
C ALA A 225 12.81 -2.40 10.13
N PRO A 226 12.88 -1.11 10.50
CA PRO A 226 12.22 -0.05 9.75
C PRO A 226 12.88 0.12 8.39
N LEU A 227 12.11 -0.05 7.32
CA LEU A 227 12.56 0.21 5.96
C LEU A 227 12.35 1.67 5.56
N GLY A 228 11.37 2.35 6.16
CA GLY A 228 10.99 3.70 5.79
C GLY A 228 9.48 3.91 5.85
N THR A 229 9.00 4.92 5.14
CA THR A 229 7.59 5.25 4.99
C THR A 229 7.18 5.15 3.53
N ALA A 230 5.88 4.94 3.31
CA ALA A 230 5.27 4.96 1.99
C ALA A 230 4.06 5.88 1.99
N GLU A 231 3.95 6.67 0.95
CA GLU A 231 2.82 7.53 0.66
C GLU A 231 2.26 7.18 -0.72
N SER A 232 0.95 6.99 -0.84
CA SER A 232 0.27 6.77 -2.12
C SER A 232 -0.76 7.85 -2.34
N ARG A 233 -0.58 8.65 -3.39
CA ARG A 233 -1.61 9.57 -3.87
C ARG A 233 -2.47 8.81 -4.85
N VAL A 234 -3.71 8.53 -4.45
CA VAL A 234 -4.66 7.80 -5.28
C VAL A 234 -5.81 8.70 -5.71
N SER A 235 -6.08 8.72 -7.00
CA SER A 235 -7.28 9.32 -7.57
C SER A 235 -8.35 8.26 -7.80
N VAL A 236 -9.59 8.63 -7.53
CA VAL A 236 -10.79 7.81 -7.74
C VAL A 236 -11.26 8.07 -9.16
N PHE A 237 -11.30 7.04 -10.01
CA PHE A 237 -12.01 7.11 -11.28
C PHE A 237 -13.44 6.59 -11.06
N ASP A 238 -14.44 7.44 -11.31
CA ASP A 238 -15.86 7.09 -11.10
C ASP A 238 -16.50 6.31 -12.24
#